data_AF-A0A951N8S8-F1
#
_entry.id   AF-A0A951N8S8-F1
#
_cell.length_a   1.000
_cell.length_b   1.000
_cell.length_c   1.000
_cell.angle_alpha   90.00
_cell.angle_beta   90.00
_cell.angle_gamma   90.00
#
_symmetry.space_group_name_H-M   'P 1'
#
loop_
_entity.id
_entity.type
_entity.pdbx_description
1 polymer ?
#
loop_
_entity_poly.entity_id
_entity_poly.type
_entity_poly.pdbx_seq_one_letter_code
_entity_poly.pdbx_strand_id
1 'polypeptide(L)' 'MTMAKRGHKASTDKAERGRWERVMFSVMGPPQVGDINAPIRDLPPRPVELCGTCGQPYEEHTIVRDPGLTYSRCPAPRG' A
#
# COMPACT_ATOMS: atom_id res chain seq x y z
N MET A 1 30.09 -2.18 55.19
CA MET A 1 28.81 -2.85 54.88
C MET A 1 27.96 -1.88 54.06
N THR A 2 28.16 -1.81 52.74
CA THR A 2 27.38 -2.43 51.65
C THR A 2 25.95 -1.91 51.47
N MET A 3 25.80 -1.18 50.35
CA MET A 3 24.64 -0.78 49.54
C MET A 3 23.28 -1.46 49.76
N ALA A 4 22.19 -0.69 49.54
CA ALA A 4 21.07 -1.14 48.69
C ALA A 4 20.22 0.06 48.17
N LYS A 5 20.48 0.47 46.93
CA LYS A 5 19.52 1.16 46.04
C LYS A 5 18.49 0.12 45.58
N ARG A 6 17.20 0.34 45.84
CA ARG A 6 16.05 -0.32 45.18
C ARG A 6 15.04 0.81 44.92
N GLY A 7 14.66 1.19 43.71
CA GLY A 7 14.41 0.38 42.52
C GLY A 7 12.91 0.10 42.40
N HIS A 8 12.06 1.12 42.30
CA HIS A 8 10.63 0.95 41.98
C HIS A 8 10.42 1.10 40.48
N LYS A 9 10.36 -0.06 39.80
CA LYS A 9 10.06 -0.21 38.38
C LYS A 9 8.54 -0.29 38.13
N ALA A 10 8.11 0.40 37.08
CA ALA A 10 7.22 -0.11 36.02
C ALA A 10 5.67 -0.20 36.20
N SER A 11 5.04 0.45 37.19
CA SER A 11 3.56 0.47 37.28
C SER A 11 2.86 1.74 36.79
N THR A 12 3.58 2.86 36.63
CA THR A 12 3.03 4.14 36.15
C THR A 12 2.98 4.25 34.62
N ASP A 13 3.93 3.60 33.93
CA ASP A 13 4.13 3.73 32.48
C ASP A 13 2.88 3.32 31.64
N LYS A 14 2.22 2.21 32.02
CA LYS A 14 1.01 1.75 31.31
C LYS A 14 -0.22 2.63 31.53
N ALA A 15 -0.39 3.16 32.74
CA ALA A 15 -1.52 4.02 33.08
C ALA A 15 -1.38 5.39 32.42
N GLU A 16 -0.16 5.94 32.39
CA GLU A 16 0.15 7.19 31.71
C GLU A 16 0.00 7.05 30.19
N ARG A 17 0.46 5.93 29.61
CA ARG A 17 0.30 5.64 28.18
C ARG A 17 -1.17 5.57 27.76
N GLY A 18 -2.02 4.87 28.52
CA GLY A 18 -3.46 4.81 28.22
C GLY A 18 -4.17 6.16 28.35
N ARG A 19 -3.69 7.04 29.26
CA ARG A 19 -4.19 8.42 29.37
C ARG A 19 -3.77 9.26 28.18
N TRP A 20 -2.52 9.13 27.72
CA TRP A 20 -2.00 9.82 26.55
C TRP A 20 -2.66 9.35 25.26
N GLU A 21 -2.89 8.05 25.09
CA GLU A 21 -3.63 7.49 23.96
C GLU A 21 -5.04 8.09 23.89
N ARG A 22 -5.75 8.19 25.03
CA ARG A 22 -7.08 8.81 25.07
C ARG A 22 -7.08 10.27 24.63
N VAL A 23 -6.08 11.04 25.05
CA VAL A 23 -5.92 12.44 24.63
C VAL A 23 -5.62 12.52 23.12
N MET A 24 -4.73 11.68 22.60
CA MET A 24 -4.41 11.65 21.17
C MET A 24 -5.64 11.26 20.33
N PHE A 25 -6.43 10.27 20.77
CA PHE A 25 -7.71 9.93 20.13
C PHE A 25 -8.74 11.05 20.20
N SER A 26 -8.79 11.83 21.29
CA SER A 26 -9.70 12.98 21.39
C SER A 26 -9.29 14.17 20.52
N VAL A 27 -7.99 14.36 20.26
CA VAL A 27 -7.49 15.50 19.46
C VAL A 27 -7.45 15.20 17.96
N MET A 28 -6.94 14.02 17.58
CA MET A 28 -6.80 13.65 16.16
C MET A 28 -7.95 12.78 15.64
N GLY A 29 -8.81 12.29 16.53
CA GLY A 29 -9.83 11.31 16.18
C GLY A 29 -9.23 9.92 15.93
N PRO A 30 -10.08 8.89 15.79
CA PRO A 30 -9.64 7.58 15.37
C PRO A 30 -9.03 7.62 13.95
N PRO A 31 -7.98 6.83 13.67
CA PRO A 31 -7.46 6.71 12.32
C PRO A 31 -8.58 6.21 11.42
N GLN A 32 -8.80 6.93 10.32
CA GLN A 32 -9.79 6.59 9.31
C GLN A 32 -9.26 5.39 8.53
N VAL A 33 -9.46 4.19 9.05
CA VAL A 33 -9.25 2.97 8.27
C VAL A 33 -10.30 2.98 7.19
N GLY A 34 -9.88 3.16 5.93
CA GLY A 34 -10.78 3.12 4.79
C GLY A 34 -11.62 1.85 4.82
N ASP A 35 -12.92 1.99 4.62
CA ASP A 35 -13.85 0.85 4.62
C ASP A 35 -13.49 -0.11 3.47
N ILE A 36 -13.23 -1.37 3.79
CA ILE A 36 -12.91 -2.41 2.78
C ILE A 36 -14.11 -2.67 1.86
N ASN A 37 -15.34 -2.33 2.32
CA ASN A 37 -16.56 -2.41 1.53
C ASN A 37 -16.90 -1.08 0.85
N ALA A 38 -16.01 -0.08 0.87
CA ALA A 38 -16.26 1.16 0.18
C ALA A 38 -16.49 0.85 -1.31
N PRO A 39 -17.59 1.33 -1.90
CA PRO A 39 -17.86 1.08 -3.30
C PRO A 39 -16.67 1.61 -4.10
N ILE A 40 -16.14 0.79 -5.02
CA ILE A 40 -15.11 1.20 -5.97
C ILE A 40 -15.71 2.39 -6.72
N ARG A 41 -15.32 3.60 -6.33
CA ARG A 41 -15.63 4.81 -7.10
C ARG A 41 -15.11 4.56 -8.49
N ASP A 42 -15.96 4.74 -9.50
CA ASP A 42 -15.66 4.55 -10.92
C ASP A 42 -14.25 5.06 -11.22
N LEU A 43 -13.31 4.11 -11.34
CA LEU A 43 -11.93 4.45 -11.60
C LEU A 43 -11.90 5.04 -13.02
N PRO A 44 -11.33 6.22 -13.24
CA PRO A 44 -11.28 6.79 -14.58
C PRO A 44 -10.65 5.78 -15.55
N PRO A 45 -11.13 5.71 -16.80
CA PRO A 45 -10.56 4.79 -17.79
C PRO A 45 -9.06 5.03 -17.89
N ARG A 46 -8.28 3.96 -17.75
CA ARG A 46 -6.83 4.03 -17.86
C ARG A 46 -6.49 4.46 -19.29
N PRO A 47 -5.54 5.38 -19.49
CA PRO A 47 -5.12 5.75 -20.84
C PRO A 47 -4.65 4.49 -21.58
N VAL A 48 -5.14 4.29 -22.80
CA VAL A 48 -4.75 3.18 -23.66
C VAL A 48 -3.33 3.47 -24.16
N GLU A 49 -2.37 2.67 -23.69
CA GLU A 49 -0.99 2.76 -24.13
C GLU A 49 -0.88 2.14 -25.54
N LEU A 50 -0.42 2.94 -26.51
CA LEU A 50 -0.20 2.49 -27.89
C LEU A 50 1.26 2.07 -28.07
N CYS A 51 1.47 0.96 -28.80
CA CYS A 51 2.81 0.55 -29.17
C CYS A 51 3.40 1.50 -30.20
N GLY A 52 4.60 2.04 -29.91
CA GLY A 52 5.30 2.94 -30.85
C GLY A 52 5.75 2.27 -32.15
N THR A 53 5.76 0.93 -32.21
CA THR A 53 6.20 0.17 -33.39
C THR A 53 5.05 -0.14 -34.34
N CYS A 54 3.93 -0.67 -33.84
CA CYS A 54 2.79 -1.09 -34.68
C CYS A 54 1.56 -0.19 -34.56
N GLY A 55 1.56 0.78 -33.64
CA GLY A 55 0.44 1.69 -33.40
C GLY A 55 -0.81 1.05 -32.78
N GLN A 56 -0.80 -0.27 -32.55
CA GLN A 56 -1.89 -0.99 -31.88
C GLN A 56 -1.76 -0.87 -30.36
N PRO A 57 -2.88 -0.95 -29.61
CA PRO A 57 -2.85 -0.96 -28.16
C PRO A 57 -1.98 -2.11 -27.61
N TYR A 58 -1.27 -1.86 -26.51
CA TYR A 58 -0.45 -2.88 -25.86
C TYR A 58 -1.26 -4.11 -25.39
N GLU A 59 -2.56 -3.95 -25.18
CA GLU A 59 -3.50 -5.03 -24.85
C GLU A 59 -3.60 -6.10 -25.95
N GLU A 60 -3.29 -5.74 -27.21
CA GLU A 60 -3.25 -6.69 -28.32
C GLU A 60 -1.92 -7.42 -28.46
N HIS A 61 -0.90 -7.04 -27.67
CA HIS A 61 0.42 -7.67 -27.76
C HIS A 61 0.45 -8.99 -27.01
N THR A 62 1.17 -9.96 -27.56
CA THR A 62 1.42 -11.22 -26.87
C THR A 62 2.65 -11.09 -25.98
N ILE A 63 2.52 -11.46 -24.70
CA ILE A 63 3.65 -11.50 -23.79
C ILE A 63 4.41 -12.80 -24.00
N VAL A 64 5.64 -12.69 -24.50
CA VAL A 64 6.55 -13.81 -24.67
C VAL A 64 7.47 -13.90 -23.46
N ARG A 65 7.59 -15.10 -22.89
CA ARG A 65 8.44 -15.40 -21.74
C ARG A 65 9.48 -16.43 -22.15
N ASP A 66 10.72 -15.98 -22.26
CA ASP A 66 11.90 -16.81 -22.49
C ASP A 66 12.73 -16.89 -21.20
N PRO A 67 13.56 -17.93 -21.01
CA PRO A 67 14.44 -18.01 -19.85
C PRO A 67 15.43 -16.84 -19.87
N GLY A 68 15.18 -15.84 -19.02
CA GLY A 68 16.00 -14.63 -18.87
C GLY A 68 15.43 -13.37 -19.55
N LEU A 69 14.34 -13.46 -20.32
CA LEU A 69 13.75 -12.30 -20.97
C LEU A 69 12.22 -12.41 -21.04
N THR A 70 11.54 -11.32 -20.70
CA THR A 70 10.11 -11.17 -20.96
C THR A 70 9.91 -9.92 -21.81
N TYR A 71 9.23 -10.07 -22.94
CA TYR A 71 8.97 -8.96 -23.86
C TYR A 71 7.58 -9.09 -24.51
N SER A 72 7.04 -7.96 -24.94
CA SER A 72 5.80 -7.88 -25.71
C SER A 72 6.09 -7.98 -27.20
N ARG A 73 5.40 -8.88 -27.90
CA ARG A 73 5.47 -9.02 -29.36
C ARG A 73 4.24 -8.38 -30.01
N CYS A 74 4.47 -7.61 -31.08
CA CYS A 74 3.39 -6.96 -31.84
C CYS A 74 2.37 -7.98 -32.36
N PRO A 75 1.08 -7.61 -32.41
CA PRO A 75 0.04 -8.43 -33.02
C PRO A 75 0.31 -8.64 -34.51
N ALA A 76 -0.23 -9.72 -35.07
CA ALA A 76 -0.21 -9.95 -36.51
C ALA A 76 -0.97 -8.81 -37.23
N PRO A 77 -0.54 -8.41 -38.44
CA PRO A 77 -1.27 -7.41 -39.21
C PRO A 77 -2.70 -7.91 -39.47
N ARG A 78 -3.69 -7.10 -39.09
CA ARG A 78 -5.07 -7.29 -39.50
C ARG A 78 -5.13 -6.89 -40.98
N GLY A 79 -5.19 -7.89 -41.86
CA GLY A 79 -5.22 -7.72 -43.32
C GLY A 79 -6.44 -6.98 -43.83
#